data_AF-A0A254RPV7-F1
#
_entry.id   AF-A0A254RPV7-F1
#
_cell.length_a   1.000
_cell.length_b   1.000
_cell.length_c   1.000
_cell.angle_alpha   90.00
_cell.angle_beta   90.00
_cell.angle_gamma   90.00
#
_symmetry.space_group_name_H-M   'P 1'
#
loop_
_entity.id
_entity.type
_entity.pdbx_description
1 polymer ?
#
loop_
_entity_poly.entity_id
_entity_poly.type
_entity_poly.pdbx_seq_one_letter_code
_entity_poly.pdbx_strand_id
1 'polypeptide(L)'
;MKAISRAIAGALFATGLASAQVQMGGHAAVNFSTLWGDGASEKEIPWSLGLTAGAAAKVAVNEKVSVVPELDVDWRRQKDDEFTWNTWALELPVLARYNVLPQMYFEAGPRLALLLSSEMEQDLGSVVETTNFGKNDALNVFEFGIDVGIGCSVTPNLDLGIRYGVGLTSIIDGKKFESDDQAFKNMQIQVGGIYWF
;
A
#
# COMPACT_ATOMS: atom_id res chain seq x y z
N MET A 1 31.14 9.97 -8.85
CA MET A 1 29.99 10.88 -8.64
C MET A 1 28.75 10.24 -8.00
N LYS A 2 28.36 8.99 -8.34
CA LYS A 2 27.17 8.33 -7.74
C LYS A 2 27.24 8.02 -6.23
N ALA A 3 28.43 7.80 -5.67
CA ALA A 3 28.59 7.54 -4.23
C ALA A 3 28.45 8.81 -3.38
N ILE A 4 28.87 9.96 -3.92
CA ILE A 4 28.82 11.25 -3.25
C ILE A 4 27.38 11.79 -3.21
N SER A 5 26.58 11.56 -4.27
CA SER A 5 25.16 11.96 -4.25
C SER A 5 24.32 11.15 -3.26
N ARG A 6 24.63 9.86 -3.06
CA ARG A 6 23.99 9.01 -2.03
C ARG A 6 24.37 9.43 -0.62
N ALA A 7 25.63 9.80 -0.39
CA ALA A 7 26.10 10.29 0.91
C ALA A 7 25.53 11.68 1.24
N ILE A 8 25.42 12.57 0.25
CA ILE A 8 24.81 13.90 0.42
C ILE A 8 23.30 13.78 0.65
N ALA A 9 22.60 12.92 -0.10
CA ALA A 9 21.18 12.64 0.14
C ALA A 9 20.95 12.01 1.53
N GLY A 10 21.77 11.04 1.93
CA GLY A 10 21.70 10.43 3.27
C GLY A 10 22.04 11.40 4.39
N ALA A 11 23.00 12.30 4.20
CA ALA A 11 23.34 13.35 5.15
C ALA A 11 22.29 14.47 5.21
N LEU A 12 21.65 14.82 4.09
CA LEU A 12 20.52 15.75 4.04
C LEU A 12 19.26 15.17 4.70
N PHE A 13 19.01 13.87 4.51
CA PHE A 13 17.95 13.15 5.24
C PHE A 13 18.24 13.09 6.74
N ALA A 14 19.47 12.73 7.13
CA ALA A 14 19.85 12.63 8.54
C ALA A 14 19.85 13.99 9.27
N THR A 15 20.27 15.07 8.60
CA THR A 15 20.28 16.42 9.16
C THR A 15 18.89 17.07 9.15
N GLY A 16 18.03 16.75 8.17
CA GLY A 16 16.63 17.17 8.16
C GLY A 16 15.80 16.53 9.28
N LEU A 17 16.05 15.25 9.58
CA LEU A 17 15.42 14.56 10.72
C LEU A 17 15.89 15.08 12.08
N ALA A 18 17.12 15.60 12.18
CA ALA A 18 17.67 16.11 13.44
C ALA A 18 17.05 17.46 13.89
N SER A 19 16.42 18.20 12.97
CA SER A 19 15.76 19.48 13.28
C SER A 19 14.23 19.43 13.25
N ALA A 20 13.63 18.35 12.74
CA ALA A 20 12.19 18.14 12.73
C ALA A 20 11.77 17.30 13.95
N GLN A 21 10.65 17.65 14.57
CA GLN A 21 10.04 16.81 15.60
C GLN A 21 9.51 15.54 14.93
N VAL A 22 10.29 14.47 14.96
CA VAL A 22 9.90 13.16 14.43
C VAL A 22 9.12 12.42 15.51
N GLN A 23 7.87 12.09 15.20
CA GLN A 23 7.05 11.21 16.02
C GLN A 23 6.94 9.86 15.33
N MET A 24 7.12 8.77 16.06
CA MET A 24 7.00 7.43 15.49
C MET A 24 5.67 6.80 15.92
N GLY A 25 5.17 5.85 15.14
CA GLY A 25 3.90 5.21 15.42
C GLY A 25 3.78 3.82 14.83
N GLY A 26 2.85 3.04 15.35
CA GLY A 26 2.42 1.77 14.78
C GLY A 26 1.17 1.99 13.92
N HIS A 27 1.18 1.49 12.70
CA HIS A 27 0.04 1.55 11.77
C HIS A 27 -0.67 0.19 11.74
N ALA A 28 -1.99 0.21 11.76
CA ALA A 28 -2.82 -0.97 11.56
C ALA A 28 -4.11 -0.60 10.83
N ALA A 29 -4.49 -1.39 9.83
CA ALA A 29 -5.69 -1.14 9.05
C ALA A 29 -6.29 -2.41 8.43
N VAL A 30 -7.56 -2.30 8.07
CA VAL A 30 -8.28 -3.29 7.25
C VAL A 30 -8.43 -2.73 5.85
N ASN A 31 -8.11 -3.54 4.86
CA ASN A 31 -8.19 -3.19 3.45
C ASN A 31 -9.33 -3.91 2.76
N PHE A 32 -10.02 -3.18 1.90
CA PHE A 32 -10.98 -3.70 0.93
C PHE A 32 -10.43 -3.35 -0.44
N SER A 33 -9.99 -4.35 -1.19
CA SER A 33 -9.36 -4.16 -2.50
C SER A 33 -10.18 -4.81 -3.61
N THR A 34 -10.11 -4.23 -4.79
CA THR A 34 -10.67 -4.79 -6.02
C THR A 34 -9.77 -4.38 -7.19
N LEU A 35 -9.98 -4.98 -8.35
CA LEU A 35 -9.20 -4.69 -9.55
C LEU A 35 -10.00 -3.77 -10.47
N TRP A 36 -9.31 -2.80 -11.10
CA TRP A 36 -9.90 -1.87 -12.06
C TRP A 36 -9.02 -1.75 -13.31
N GLY A 37 -9.60 -1.28 -14.41
CA GLY A 37 -8.92 -1.15 -15.71
C GLY A 37 -9.61 -1.93 -16.82
N ASP A 38 -9.05 -1.88 -18.03
CA ASP A 38 -9.71 -2.39 -19.24
C ASP A 38 -9.98 -3.91 -19.13
N GLY A 39 -9.06 -4.66 -18.51
CA GLY A 39 -9.22 -6.10 -18.28
C GLY A 39 -10.23 -6.48 -17.20
N ALA A 40 -10.58 -5.53 -16.32
CA ALA A 40 -11.58 -5.70 -15.26
C ALA A 40 -12.98 -5.27 -15.71
N SER A 41 -13.13 -4.64 -16.88
CA SER A 41 -14.42 -4.15 -17.38
C SER A 41 -15.35 -5.27 -17.89
N GLU A 42 -14.82 -6.47 -18.15
CA GLU A 42 -15.59 -7.62 -18.65
C GLU A 42 -15.96 -8.65 -17.56
N LYS A 43 -15.42 -8.52 -16.33
CA LYS A 43 -15.69 -9.44 -15.22
C LYS A 43 -15.91 -8.67 -13.92
N GLU A 44 -17.03 -8.91 -13.24
CA GLU A 44 -17.23 -8.42 -11.87
C GLU A 44 -16.23 -9.10 -10.94
N ILE A 45 -15.13 -8.41 -10.59
CA ILE A 45 -14.10 -8.96 -9.70
C ILE A 45 -14.52 -8.72 -8.25
N PRO A 46 -14.71 -9.77 -7.43
CA PRO A 46 -15.20 -9.64 -6.07
C PRO A 46 -14.22 -8.83 -5.19
N TRP A 47 -14.79 -8.11 -4.23
CA TRP A 47 -14.01 -7.38 -3.24
C TRP A 47 -13.21 -8.35 -2.37
N SER A 48 -11.93 -8.04 -2.20
CA SER A 48 -10.98 -8.82 -1.43
C SER A 48 -10.69 -8.13 -0.11
N LEU A 49 -10.67 -8.91 0.96
CA LEU A 49 -10.35 -8.41 2.29
C LEU A 49 -8.85 -8.55 2.54
N GLY A 50 -8.27 -7.55 3.18
CA GLY A 50 -6.87 -7.55 3.58
C GLY A 50 -6.65 -6.90 4.94
N LEU A 51 -5.46 -7.10 5.48
CA LEU A 51 -4.98 -6.50 6.73
C LEU A 51 -3.61 -5.90 6.49
N THR A 52 -3.41 -4.69 6.98
CA THR A 52 -2.13 -3.99 6.96
C THR A 52 -1.65 -3.74 8.38
N ALA A 53 -0.37 -3.97 8.62
CA ALA A 53 0.28 -3.57 9.87
C ALA A 53 1.73 -3.16 9.64
N GLY A 54 2.18 -2.15 10.36
CA GLY A 54 3.54 -1.65 10.19
C GLY A 54 3.90 -0.49 11.09
N ALA A 55 4.88 0.29 10.65
CA ALA A 55 5.42 1.42 11.37
C ALA A 55 5.34 2.69 10.53
N ALA A 56 5.03 3.79 11.19
CA ALA A 56 4.95 5.12 10.62
C ALA A 56 5.93 6.07 11.32
N ALA A 57 6.42 7.06 10.59
CA ALA A 57 7.06 8.22 11.18
C ALA A 57 6.35 9.47 10.67
N LYS A 58 6.15 10.46 11.54
CA LYS A 58 5.54 11.74 11.24
C LYS A 58 6.62 12.80 11.39
N VAL A 59 6.94 13.46 10.29
CA VAL A 59 7.92 14.54 10.21
C VAL A 59 7.17 15.84 9.97
N ALA A 60 7.06 16.68 11.00
CA ALA A 60 6.43 17.98 10.87
C ALA A 60 7.31 18.92 10.02
N VAL A 61 6.75 19.42 8.91
CA VAL A 61 7.41 20.44 8.06
C VAL A 61 7.03 21.84 8.53
N ASN A 62 5.76 22.03 8.91
CA ASN A 62 5.24 23.22 9.56
C ASN A 62 4.03 22.84 10.43
N GLU A 63 3.36 23.83 11.03
CA GLU A 63 2.21 23.60 11.93
C GLU A 63 1.01 22.89 11.27
N LYS A 64 0.87 22.99 9.95
CA LYS A 64 -0.25 22.40 9.19
C LYS A 64 0.16 21.24 8.29
N VAL A 65 1.43 21.14 7.91
CA VAL A 65 1.95 20.18 6.94
C VAL A 65 2.96 19.26 7.59
N SER A 66 2.73 17.96 7.43
CA SER A 66 3.65 16.90 7.84
C SER A 66 3.87 15.92 6.71
N VAL A 67 5.02 15.25 6.70
CA VAL A 67 5.27 14.11 5.83
C VAL A 67 5.27 12.86 6.68
N VAL A 68 4.53 11.85 6.24
CA VAL A 68 4.32 10.60 6.96
C VAL A 68 4.80 9.44 6.08
N PRO A 69 6.09 9.08 6.13
CA PRO A 69 6.55 7.81 5.59
C PRO A 69 6.08 6.64 6.47
N GLU A 70 5.64 5.58 5.82
CA GLU A 70 5.14 4.35 6.44
C GLU A 70 5.87 3.15 5.82
N LEU A 71 6.03 2.09 6.60
CA LEU A 71 6.54 0.80 6.15
C LEU A 71 5.62 -0.28 6.71
N ASP A 72 4.88 -0.91 5.82
CA ASP A 72 3.75 -1.76 6.14
C ASP A 72 3.89 -3.13 5.51
N VAL A 73 3.49 -4.16 6.25
CA VAL A 73 3.22 -5.49 5.70
C VAL A 73 1.73 -5.55 5.41
N ASP A 74 1.40 -5.81 4.15
CA ASP A 74 0.04 -5.94 3.67
C ASP A 74 -0.25 -7.38 3.28
N TRP A 75 -1.33 -7.91 3.85
CA TRP A 75 -1.87 -9.22 3.53
C TRP A 75 -3.21 -9.05 2.85
N ARG A 76 -3.37 -9.61 1.64
CA ARG A 76 -4.61 -9.61 0.87
C ARG A 76 -5.09 -11.02 0.66
N ARG A 77 -6.38 -11.26 0.87
CA ARG A 77 -7.04 -12.51 0.58
C ARG A 77 -8.23 -12.27 -0.35
N GLN A 78 -8.13 -12.81 -1.55
CA GLN A 78 -9.26 -12.91 -2.48
C GLN A 78 -9.83 -14.32 -2.34
N LYS A 79 -11.13 -14.42 -2.06
CA LYS A 79 -11.83 -15.70 -2.01
C LYS A 79 -12.95 -15.68 -3.03
N ASP A 80 -12.93 -16.66 -3.92
CA ASP A 80 -14.05 -17.04 -4.78
C ASP A 80 -14.48 -18.48 -4.42
N ASP A 81 -15.58 -18.95 -4.99
CA ASP A 81 -16.15 -20.27 -4.65
C ASP A 81 -15.22 -21.45 -5.01
N GLU A 82 -14.31 -21.27 -5.97
CA GLU A 82 -13.41 -22.32 -6.47
C GLU A 82 -11.92 -22.06 -6.17
N PHE A 83 -11.53 -20.83 -5.80
CA PHE A 83 -10.13 -20.48 -5.53
C PHE A 83 -9.96 -19.50 -4.36
N THR A 84 -8.87 -19.67 -3.62
CA THR A 84 -8.38 -18.70 -2.64
C THR A 84 -7.03 -18.17 -3.09
N TRP A 85 -6.92 -16.85 -3.29
CA TRP A 85 -5.67 -16.19 -3.63
C TRP A 85 -5.18 -15.37 -2.44
N ASN A 86 -4.05 -15.79 -1.86
CA ASN A 86 -3.37 -15.09 -0.78
C ASN A 86 -2.15 -14.37 -1.32
N THR A 87 -2.04 -13.08 -0.98
CA THR A 87 -0.93 -12.23 -1.40
C THR A 87 -0.35 -11.49 -0.22
N TRP A 88 0.98 -11.45 -0.14
CA TRP A 88 1.73 -10.68 0.83
C TRP A 88 2.59 -9.66 0.11
N ALA A 89 2.51 -8.41 0.52
CA ALA A 89 3.31 -7.31 -0.02
C ALA A 89 3.94 -6.48 1.11
N LEU A 90 5.08 -5.89 0.81
CA LEU A 90 5.69 -4.85 1.62
C LEU A 90 5.37 -3.49 0.98
N GLU A 91 4.61 -2.65 1.68
CA GLU A 91 4.22 -1.34 1.20
C GLU A 91 5.06 -0.24 1.86
N LEU A 92 5.42 0.76 1.08
CA LEU A 92 6.09 1.97 1.50
C LEU A 92 5.32 3.21 1.01
N PRO A 93 4.23 3.59 1.71
CA PRO A 93 3.57 4.87 1.50
C PRO A 93 4.43 6.05 1.97
N VAL A 94 4.41 7.16 1.24
CA VAL A 94 4.99 8.44 1.68
C VAL A 94 3.94 9.53 1.53
N LEU A 95 3.22 9.82 2.61
CA LEU A 95 2.03 10.67 2.57
C LEU A 95 2.34 12.09 3.01
N ALA A 96 1.98 13.08 2.20
CA ALA A 96 1.91 14.46 2.65
C ALA A 96 0.57 14.67 3.36
N ARG A 97 0.63 15.08 4.63
CA ARG A 97 -0.54 15.34 5.47
C ARG A 97 -0.74 16.84 5.66
N TYR A 98 -1.98 17.29 5.48
CA TYR A 98 -2.43 18.66 5.71
C TYR A 98 -3.53 18.71 6.77
N ASN A 99 -3.25 19.31 7.91
CA ASN A 99 -4.20 19.51 9.00
C ASN A 99 -5.13 20.69 8.66
N VAL A 100 -6.40 20.39 8.39
CA VAL A 100 -7.44 21.40 8.12
C VAL A 100 -7.99 21.96 9.42
N LEU A 101 -8.18 21.08 10.40
CA LEU A 101 -8.55 21.41 11.77
C LEU A 101 -7.52 20.78 12.72
N PRO A 102 -7.41 21.22 13.98
CA PRO A 102 -6.48 20.62 14.95
C PRO A 102 -6.63 19.10 15.11
N GLN A 103 -7.84 18.59 14.84
CA GLN A 103 -8.17 17.18 14.93
C GLN A 103 -8.40 16.51 13.58
N MET A 104 -8.44 17.22 12.45
CA MET A 104 -8.75 16.62 11.14
C MET A 104 -7.68 16.93 10.11
N TYR A 105 -7.33 15.92 9.32
CA TYR A 105 -6.32 16.05 8.28
C TYR A 105 -6.76 15.38 6.98
N PHE A 106 -6.25 15.91 5.87
CA PHE A 106 -6.19 15.22 4.60
C PHE A 106 -4.77 14.71 4.39
N GLU A 107 -4.64 13.61 3.66
CA GLU A 107 -3.34 13.10 3.27
C GLU A 107 -3.35 12.61 1.83
N ALA A 108 -2.21 12.74 1.16
CA ALA A 108 -2.04 12.26 -0.20
C ALA A 108 -0.57 11.98 -0.48
N GLY A 109 -0.28 10.92 -1.22
CA GLY A 109 1.10 10.63 -1.59
C GLY A 109 1.29 9.36 -2.41
N PRO A 110 2.51 9.15 -2.92
CA PRO A 110 2.86 7.91 -3.60
C PRO A 110 2.89 6.73 -2.62
N ARG A 111 2.56 5.56 -3.15
CA ARG A 111 2.74 4.24 -2.52
C ARG A 111 3.56 3.36 -3.44
N LEU A 112 4.60 2.75 -2.88
CA LEU A 112 5.36 1.69 -3.52
C LEU A 112 4.98 0.37 -2.84
N ALA A 113 4.69 -0.68 -3.57
CA ALA A 113 4.48 -2.00 -3.00
C ALA A 113 5.39 -3.02 -3.67
N LEU A 114 6.01 -3.87 -2.85
CA LEU A 114 6.86 -4.97 -3.28
C LEU A 114 6.17 -6.28 -2.94
N LEU A 115 5.80 -7.05 -3.95
CA LEU A 115 5.18 -8.35 -3.78
C LEU A 115 6.18 -9.35 -3.19
N LEU A 116 5.90 -9.88 -1.99
CA LEU A 116 6.75 -10.82 -1.28
C LEU A 116 6.37 -12.28 -1.57
N SER A 117 5.07 -12.55 -1.55
CA SER A 117 4.52 -13.88 -1.85
C SER A 117 3.15 -13.74 -2.50
N SER A 118 2.84 -14.70 -3.36
CA SER A 118 1.53 -14.81 -3.99
C SER A 118 1.24 -16.29 -4.22
N GLU A 119 0.25 -16.78 -3.48
CA GLU A 119 -0.13 -18.19 -3.40
C GLU A 119 -1.59 -18.32 -3.80
N MET A 120 -1.86 -19.14 -4.81
CA MET A 120 -3.22 -19.49 -5.21
C MET A 120 -3.50 -20.92 -4.81
N GLU A 121 -4.53 -21.11 -4.01
CA GLU A 121 -5.09 -22.41 -3.66
C GLU A 121 -6.33 -22.64 -4.50
N GLN A 122 -6.34 -23.71 -5.29
CA GLN A 122 -7.51 -24.14 -6.05
C GLN A 122 -8.10 -25.39 -5.42
N ASP A 123 -9.39 -25.36 -5.11
CA ASP A 123 -10.11 -26.50 -4.57
C ASP A 123 -10.73 -27.31 -5.71
N LEU A 124 -10.15 -28.48 -6.01
CA LEU A 124 -10.65 -29.42 -7.02
C LEU A 124 -11.52 -30.52 -6.39
N GLY A 125 -12.11 -30.25 -5.22
CA GLY A 125 -13.07 -31.09 -4.51
C GLY A 125 -12.44 -32.17 -3.61
N SER A 126 -11.46 -32.93 -4.09
CA SER A 126 -10.77 -33.98 -3.31
C SER A 126 -9.29 -33.71 -3.06
N VAL A 127 -8.74 -32.67 -3.72
CA VAL A 127 -7.33 -32.27 -3.68
C VAL A 127 -7.29 -30.76 -3.73
N VAL A 128 -6.51 -30.16 -2.83
CA VAL A 128 -6.15 -28.73 -2.88
C VAL A 128 -4.81 -28.62 -3.58
N GLU A 129 -4.77 -27.94 -4.72
CA GLU A 129 -3.51 -27.60 -5.39
C GLU A 129 -3.07 -26.18 -4.98
N THR A 130 -1.83 -26.05 -4.51
CA THR A 130 -1.24 -24.75 -4.17
C THR A 130 -0.21 -24.36 -5.23
N THR A 131 -0.49 -23.30 -5.98
CA THR A 131 0.44 -22.73 -6.95
C THR A 131 1.08 -21.46 -6.39
N ASN A 132 2.41 -21.43 -6.34
CA ASN A 132 3.20 -20.30 -5.91
C ASN A 132 3.60 -19.42 -7.12
N PHE A 133 2.85 -18.35 -7.36
CA PHE A 133 3.12 -17.43 -8.48
C PHE A 133 4.29 -16.47 -8.21
N GLY A 134 4.62 -16.22 -6.94
CA GLY A 134 5.75 -15.36 -6.55
C GLY A 134 7.13 -15.90 -6.94
N LYS A 135 7.27 -17.21 -7.25
CA LYS A 135 8.53 -17.83 -7.68
C LYS A 135 8.67 -18.01 -9.20
N ASN A 136 7.56 -17.90 -9.95
CA ASN A 136 7.49 -18.29 -11.36
C ASN A 136 7.47 -17.08 -12.34
N ASP A 137 7.92 -15.90 -11.92
CA ASP A 137 8.06 -14.69 -12.75
C ASP A 137 6.77 -14.21 -13.46
N ALA A 138 5.59 -14.66 -13.03
CA ALA A 138 4.31 -14.32 -13.67
C ALA A 138 3.69 -13.00 -13.20
N LEU A 139 4.09 -12.50 -12.02
CA LEU A 139 3.55 -11.28 -11.42
C LEU A 139 4.57 -10.15 -11.40
N ASN A 140 4.09 -8.91 -11.52
CA ASN A 140 4.94 -7.75 -11.29
C ASN A 140 5.32 -7.68 -9.82
N VAL A 141 6.62 -7.79 -9.56
CA VAL A 141 7.19 -7.76 -8.20
C VAL A 141 7.04 -6.36 -7.58
N PHE A 142 6.84 -5.32 -8.40
CA PHE A 142 6.74 -3.94 -7.97
C PHE A 142 5.45 -3.27 -8.48
N GLU A 143 4.69 -2.69 -7.56
CA GLU A 143 3.53 -1.87 -7.84
C GLU A 143 3.77 -0.42 -7.42
N PHE A 144 3.32 0.52 -8.25
CA PHE A 144 3.26 1.93 -7.92
C PHE A 144 1.81 2.39 -7.86
N GLY A 145 1.46 3.14 -6.82
CA GLY A 145 0.15 3.72 -6.64
C GLY A 145 0.20 5.11 -6.03
N ILE A 146 -0.97 5.72 -5.94
CA ILE A 146 -1.20 6.96 -5.20
C ILE A 146 -2.32 6.68 -4.21
N ASP A 147 -2.12 7.12 -2.98
CA ASP A 147 -3.13 7.08 -1.95
C ASP A 147 -3.58 8.50 -1.61
N VAL A 148 -4.87 8.66 -1.38
CA VAL A 148 -5.49 9.87 -0.85
C VAL A 148 -6.39 9.50 0.32
N GLY A 149 -6.42 10.31 1.36
CA GLY A 149 -7.14 9.95 2.58
C GLY A 149 -7.59 11.15 3.39
N ILE A 150 -8.50 10.87 4.31
CA ILE A 150 -8.94 11.78 5.34
C ILE A 150 -8.89 11.05 6.67
N GLY A 151 -8.49 11.75 7.72
CA GLY A 151 -8.48 11.19 9.06
C GLY A 151 -8.69 12.22 10.15
N CYS A 152 -8.84 11.69 11.36
CA CYS A 152 -9.09 12.44 12.57
C CYS A 152 -8.18 11.96 13.71
N SER A 153 -7.52 12.89 14.39
CA SER A 153 -6.79 12.67 15.63
C SER A 153 -7.77 12.61 16.80
N VAL A 154 -8.16 11.40 17.20
CA VAL A 154 -9.10 11.15 18.31
C VAL A 154 -8.45 11.47 19.65
N THR A 155 -7.17 11.15 19.78
CA THR A 155 -6.33 11.52 20.92
C THR A 155 -4.99 12.07 20.42
N PRO A 156 -4.16 12.71 21.26
CA PRO A 156 -2.82 13.16 20.86
C PRO A 156 -1.92 12.04 20.32
N ASN A 157 -2.25 10.78 20.64
CA ASN A 157 -1.49 9.60 20.27
C ASN A 157 -2.25 8.67 19.31
N LEU A 158 -3.49 8.96 18.94
CA LEU A 158 -4.28 8.06 18.09
C LEU A 158 -4.95 8.82 16.96
N ASP A 159 -4.54 8.48 15.75
CA ASP A 159 -5.21 8.89 14.52
C ASP A 159 -6.05 7.75 13.98
N LEU A 160 -7.27 8.04 13.54
CA LEU A 160 -8.10 7.14 12.73
C LEU A 160 -8.29 7.75 11.35
N GLY A 161 -8.36 6.92 10.31
CA GLY A 161 -8.45 7.41 8.94
C GLY A 161 -9.06 6.43 7.98
N ILE A 162 -9.49 6.98 6.85
CA ILE A 162 -9.93 6.24 5.68
C ILE A 162 -9.07 6.72 4.52
N ARG A 163 -8.47 5.77 3.80
CA ARG A 163 -7.67 6.02 2.61
C ARG A 163 -8.27 5.30 1.40
N TYR A 164 -8.12 5.94 0.26
CA TYR A 164 -8.43 5.40 -1.05
C TYR A 164 -7.15 5.39 -1.88
N GLY A 165 -6.71 4.20 -2.25
CA GLY A 165 -5.49 3.96 -3.01
C GLY A 165 -5.81 3.48 -4.42
N VAL A 166 -5.14 4.05 -5.41
CA VAL A 166 -5.22 3.64 -6.81
C VAL A 166 -3.84 3.22 -7.30
N GLY A 167 -3.74 2.00 -7.81
CA GLY A 167 -2.58 1.49 -8.52
C GLY A 167 -2.49 2.14 -9.90
N LEU A 168 -1.30 2.61 -10.25
CA LEU A 168 -0.99 3.20 -11.55
C LEU A 168 -0.30 2.19 -12.49
N THR A 169 0.39 1.21 -11.92
CA THR A 169 1.01 0.10 -12.64
C THR A 169 0.06 -1.08 -12.77
N SER A 170 0.12 -1.77 -13.90
CA SER A 170 -0.57 -3.06 -14.08
C SER A 170 0.05 -4.11 -13.16
N ILE A 171 -0.78 -4.90 -12.48
CA ILE A 171 -0.39 -6.04 -11.65
C ILE A 171 -0.02 -7.23 -12.55
N ILE A 172 -0.67 -7.33 -13.72
CA ILE A 172 -0.45 -8.35 -14.75
C ILE A 172 0.40 -7.77 -15.88
N ASP A 173 1.49 -8.45 -16.23
CA ASP A 173 2.35 -8.09 -17.35
C ASP A 173 1.79 -8.63 -18.68
N GLY A 174 0.99 -7.83 -19.38
CA GLY A 174 0.40 -8.18 -20.68
C GLY A 174 1.44 -8.51 -21.76
N LYS A 175 2.70 -8.06 -21.61
CA LYS A 175 3.77 -8.32 -22.58
C LYS A 175 4.24 -9.78 -22.61
N LYS A 176 3.89 -10.58 -21.59
CA LYS A 176 4.24 -12.01 -21.51
C LYS A 176 3.17 -12.94 -22.10
N PHE A 177 1.99 -12.44 -22.47
CA PHE A 177 0.83 -13.26 -22.85
C PHE A 177 0.28 -13.02 -24.27
N GLU A 178 0.97 -12.26 -25.14
CA GLU A 178 0.55 -11.96 -26.53
C GLU A 178 -0.96 -11.65 -26.67
N SER A 179 -1.54 -11.02 -25.66
CA SER A 179 -2.94 -10.62 -25.61
C SER A 179 -2.99 -9.12 -25.44
N ASP A 180 -3.97 -8.46 -26.07
CA ASP A 180 -4.20 -7.01 -26.05
C ASP A 180 -3.93 -6.39 -24.67
N ASP A 181 -3.54 -5.11 -24.66
CA ASP A 181 -3.17 -4.22 -23.52
C ASP A 181 -4.21 -4.18 -22.36
N GLN A 182 -4.52 -5.32 -21.75
CA GLN A 182 -5.46 -5.46 -20.65
C GLN A 182 -4.73 -5.13 -19.34
N ALA A 183 -4.76 -3.85 -18.97
CA ALA A 183 -4.15 -3.37 -17.74
C ALA A 183 -5.05 -3.63 -16.51
N PHE A 184 -4.70 -4.61 -15.68
CA PHE A 184 -5.32 -4.82 -14.37
C PHE A 184 -4.58 -3.99 -13.32
N LYS A 185 -5.24 -3.01 -12.72
CA LYS A 185 -4.67 -2.12 -11.70
C LYS A 185 -5.37 -2.33 -10.37
N ASN A 186 -4.64 -2.17 -9.26
CA ASN A 186 -5.21 -2.32 -7.92
C ASN A 186 -6.05 -1.08 -7.55
N MET A 187 -7.16 -1.27 -6.86
CA MET A 187 -7.90 -0.22 -6.17
C MET A 187 -8.17 -0.69 -4.75
N GLN A 188 -7.85 0.12 -3.75
CA GLN A 188 -8.05 -0.25 -2.35
C GLN A 188 -8.69 0.86 -1.53
N ILE A 189 -9.60 0.49 -0.64
CA ILE A 189 -10.10 1.33 0.45
C ILE A 189 -9.52 0.75 1.74
N GLN A 190 -8.79 1.57 2.48
CA GLN A 190 -8.18 1.22 3.75
C GLN A 190 -8.90 1.97 4.88
N VAL A 191 -9.27 1.26 5.94
CA VAL A 191 -9.84 1.84 7.16
C VAL A 191 -8.98 1.39 8.34
N GLY A 192 -8.39 2.34 9.05
CA GLY A 192 -7.43 2.03 10.09
C GLY A 192 -7.00 3.22 10.91
N GLY A 193 -5.85 3.08 11.57
CA GLY A 193 -5.32 4.12 12.40
C GLY A 193 -3.84 3.95 12.71
N ILE A 194 -3.26 5.04 13.20
CA ILE A 194 -1.86 5.08 13.63
C ILE A 194 -1.83 5.48 15.09
N TYR A 195 -1.18 4.65 15.91
CA TYR A 195 -0.89 4.98 17.29
C TYR A 195 0.53 5.53 17.41
N TRP A 196 0.67 6.78 17.83
CA TRP A 196 1.93 7.50 17.99
C TRP A 196 2.49 7.36 19.40
N PHE A 197 3.79 7.08 19.51
CA PHE A 197 4.53 6.97 20.77
C PHE A 197 5.56 8.09 20.95
#